data_AF-A0A2K3MDI9-F1
#
_entry.id   AF-A0A2K3MDI9-F1
#
_cell.length_a   1.000
_cell.length_b   1.000
_cell.length_c   1.000
_cell.angle_alpha   90.00
_cell.angle_beta   90.00
_cell.angle_gamma   90.00
#
_symmetry.space_group_name_H-M   'P 1'
#
loop_
_entity.id
_entity.type
_entity.pdbx_description
1 polymer ?
#
loop_
_entity_poly.entity_id
_entity_poly.type
_entity_poly.pdbx_seq_one_letter_code
_entity_poly.pdbx_strand_id
1 'polypeptide(L)'
;GIWPEAESFKDNGMGPIPPGWKGTCMTSPDFNTSNCNRKIIGARYYADGKNDGSKTVRDNDGHGTHTASTAAGNVVSGASYYGLATGTAKGGSPESRLAIYKVCTDGCSGATILAAFDDAISDGVDILSLSLGGPQDLKPDLTTNVVAIGAFHAVEHGILVVCAAGNNGPWPHSVTNDAPWILTVGATTIDRNFQSNIVLGNNKVVEVRFRAHSTLFKIYMTYTTLFAYVSCINAW
;
A
#
# COMPACT_ATOMS: atom_id res chain seq x y z
N GLY A 1 7.22 -3.25 -2.39
CA GLY A 1 7.61 -4.65 -2.13
C GLY A 1 6.88 -5.16 -0.92
N ILE A 2 7.34 -6.25 -0.31
CA ILE A 2 6.85 -6.68 1.00
C ILE A 2 7.96 -7.29 1.86
N TRP A 3 7.85 -7.17 3.18
CA TRP A 3 8.61 -7.95 4.16
C TRP A 3 7.80 -9.16 4.62
N PRO A 4 7.94 -10.33 3.98
CA PRO A 4 7.00 -11.45 4.14
C PRO A 4 7.01 -12.07 5.54
N GLU A 5 8.10 -11.92 6.30
CA GLU A 5 8.23 -12.47 7.65
C GLU A 5 7.46 -11.68 8.72
N ALA A 6 6.84 -10.54 8.38
CA ALA A 6 6.10 -9.75 9.35
C ALA A 6 4.87 -10.50 9.88
N GLU A 7 4.56 -10.35 11.18
CA GLU A 7 3.41 -10.97 11.84
C GLU A 7 2.08 -10.68 11.13
N SER A 8 1.95 -9.49 10.54
CA SER A 8 0.79 -9.05 9.76
C SER A 8 0.52 -9.92 8.52
N PHE A 9 1.48 -10.74 8.08
CA PHE A 9 1.36 -11.56 6.87
C PHE A 9 1.38 -13.07 7.13
N LYS A 10 1.21 -13.48 8.40
CA LYS A 10 0.94 -14.88 8.72
C LYS A 10 -0.42 -15.31 8.19
N ASP A 11 -0.50 -16.57 7.77
CA ASP A 11 -1.66 -17.17 7.09
C ASP A 11 -2.44 -18.17 7.97
N ASN A 12 -2.26 -18.05 9.28
CA ASN A 12 -2.96 -18.84 10.29
C ASN A 12 -4.48 -18.71 10.11
N GLY A 13 -5.18 -19.84 10.02
CA GLY A 13 -6.64 -19.86 9.86
C GLY A 13 -7.16 -19.59 8.45
N MET A 14 -6.29 -19.23 7.49
CA MET A 14 -6.73 -18.99 6.11
C MET A 14 -6.91 -20.30 5.33
N GLY A 15 -8.01 -20.42 4.59
CA GLY A 15 -8.25 -21.56 3.68
C GLY A 15 -7.30 -21.58 2.47
N PRO A 16 -7.44 -22.57 1.56
CA PRO A 16 -6.59 -22.67 0.36
C PRO A 16 -6.66 -21.42 -0.52
N ILE A 17 -5.63 -21.23 -1.35
CA ILE A 17 -5.60 -20.15 -2.34
C ILE A 17 -6.75 -20.37 -3.34
N PRO A 18 -7.53 -19.33 -3.71
CA PRO A 18 -8.63 -19.47 -4.66
C PRO A 18 -8.17 -20.09 -5.99
N PRO A 19 -8.92 -21.04 -6.57
CA PRO A 19 -8.50 -21.72 -7.79
C PRO A 19 -8.46 -20.82 -9.03
N GLY A 20 -9.13 -19.66 -8.98
CA GLY A 20 -9.09 -18.66 -10.04
C GLY A 20 -7.84 -17.77 -10.04
N TRP A 21 -7.01 -17.84 -8.98
CA TRP A 21 -5.78 -17.06 -8.88
C TRP A 21 -4.72 -17.58 -9.85
N LYS A 22 -4.16 -16.69 -10.68
CA LYS A 22 -3.17 -17.05 -11.72
C LYS A 22 -1.77 -16.48 -11.46
N GLY A 23 -1.62 -15.67 -10.41
CA GLY A 23 -0.34 -15.04 -10.09
C GLY A 23 0.73 -16.01 -9.60
N THR A 24 1.97 -15.55 -9.70
CA THR A 24 3.15 -16.32 -9.32
C THR A 24 3.87 -15.72 -8.12
N CYS A 25 4.72 -16.54 -7.49
CA CYS A 25 5.66 -16.11 -6.47
C CYS A 25 7.07 -16.12 -7.08
N MET A 26 7.53 -14.96 -7.56
CA MET A 26 8.85 -14.83 -8.18
C MET A 26 9.97 -15.05 -7.17
N THR A 27 11.05 -15.66 -7.63
CA THR A 27 12.26 -15.88 -6.84
C THR A 27 13.32 -14.81 -7.12
N SER A 28 14.03 -14.39 -6.08
CA SER A 28 15.24 -13.57 -6.06
C SER A 28 16.21 -14.12 -5.00
N PRO A 29 17.46 -13.60 -4.92
CA PRO A 29 18.44 -14.12 -3.95
C PRO A 29 17.98 -14.12 -2.47
N ASP A 30 17.06 -13.23 -2.12
CA ASP A 30 16.56 -12.95 -0.77
C ASP A 30 15.03 -13.16 -0.61
N PHE A 31 14.39 -13.73 -1.65
CA PHE A 31 12.96 -14.03 -1.68
C PHE A 31 12.73 -15.29 -2.51
N ASN A 32 12.18 -16.34 -1.92
CA ASN A 32 11.90 -17.59 -2.62
C ASN A 32 10.41 -17.95 -2.52
N THR A 33 10.00 -19.05 -3.14
CA THR A 33 8.60 -19.45 -3.20
C THR A 33 7.96 -19.69 -1.83
N SER A 34 8.74 -20.01 -0.78
CA SER A 34 8.23 -20.17 0.59
C SER A 34 7.93 -18.85 1.29
N ASN A 35 8.34 -17.72 0.71
CA ASN A 35 7.94 -16.40 1.20
C ASN A 35 6.51 -16.02 0.80
N CYS A 36 5.94 -16.69 -0.21
CA CYS A 36 4.50 -16.70 -0.41
C CYS A 36 3.85 -17.80 0.43
N ASN A 37 2.65 -17.52 0.89
CA ASN A 37 1.87 -18.41 1.73
C ASN A 37 0.38 -18.22 1.39
N ARG A 38 -0.54 -18.67 2.24
CA ARG A 38 -1.96 -18.44 1.96
C ARG A 38 -2.36 -16.97 2.17
N LYS A 39 -1.55 -16.14 2.82
CA LYS A 39 -1.80 -14.70 2.97
C LYS A 39 -1.23 -13.89 1.80
N ILE A 40 0.07 -14.02 1.52
CA ILE A 40 0.74 -13.46 0.35
C ILE A 40 0.71 -14.53 -0.74
N ILE A 41 -0.27 -14.45 -1.64
CA ILE A 41 -0.53 -15.49 -2.65
C ILE A 41 0.22 -15.25 -3.97
N GLY A 42 0.78 -14.05 -4.15
CA GLY A 42 1.61 -13.70 -5.30
C GLY A 42 2.56 -12.57 -4.99
N ALA A 43 3.69 -12.57 -5.69
CA ALA A 43 4.81 -11.70 -5.43
C ALA A 43 5.63 -11.54 -6.71
N ARG A 44 5.65 -10.33 -7.25
CA ARG A 44 6.38 -9.96 -8.47
C ARG A 44 7.22 -8.71 -8.22
N TYR A 45 8.33 -8.63 -8.94
CA TYR A 45 9.14 -7.42 -9.01
C TYR A 45 9.43 -7.10 -10.47
N TYR A 46 9.62 -5.83 -10.77
CA TYR A 46 9.83 -5.33 -12.13
C TYR A 46 11.15 -4.57 -12.16
N ALA A 47 12.10 -5.05 -12.94
CA ALA A 47 13.38 -4.37 -13.13
C ALA A 47 13.23 -3.27 -14.18
N ASP A 48 13.77 -2.08 -13.90
CA ASP A 48 13.76 -0.92 -14.82
C ASP A 48 15.07 -0.78 -15.61
N GLY A 49 15.89 -1.84 -15.63
CA GLY A 49 17.20 -1.86 -16.28
C GLY A 49 18.34 -1.32 -15.42
N LYS A 50 18.06 -0.79 -14.22
CA LYS A 50 19.10 -0.38 -13.26
C LYS A 50 19.57 -1.57 -12.43
N ASN A 51 20.86 -1.58 -12.09
CA ASN A 51 21.45 -2.53 -11.14
C ASN A 51 21.50 -1.91 -9.73
N ASP A 52 20.34 -1.50 -9.21
CA ASP A 52 20.14 -0.82 -7.93
C ASP A 52 19.62 -1.76 -6.82
N GLY A 53 19.56 -3.07 -7.08
CA GLY A 53 18.90 -4.02 -6.19
C GLY A 53 17.38 -4.13 -6.39
N SER A 54 16.83 -3.59 -7.49
CA SER A 54 15.44 -3.79 -7.94
C SER A 54 15.03 -5.23 -8.19
N LYS A 55 15.98 -6.17 -8.26
CA LYS A 55 15.74 -7.57 -8.60
C LYS A 55 15.25 -8.43 -7.42
N THR A 56 14.34 -7.89 -6.61
CA THR A 56 13.73 -8.60 -5.48
C THR A 56 12.36 -8.04 -5.13
N VAL A 57 11.43 -8.90 -4.72
CA VAL A 57 10.13 -8.51 -4.15
C VAL A 57 10.31 -7.89 -2.76
N ARG A 58 11.40 -8.24 -2.05
CA ARG A 58 11.64 -7.81 -0.68
C ARG A 58 11.59 -6.30 -0.54
N ASP A 59 10.90 -5.86 0.50
CA ASP A 59 10.79 -4.45 0.85
C ASP A 59 11.99 -4.02 1.69
N ASN A 60 12.84 -3.16 1.11
CA ASN A 60 14.01 -2.60 1.78
C ASN A 60 13.77 -1.16 2.26
N ASP A 61 12.60 -0.61 1.93
CA ASP A 61 12.19 0.76 2.26
C ASP A 61 11.18 0.74 3.43
N GLY A 62 10.17 -0.12 3.33
CA GLY A 62 9.14 -0.30 4.35
C GLY A 62 7.78 0.24 3.95
N HIS A 63 7.68 1.15 2.98
CA HIS A 63 6.43 1.73 2.53
C HIS A 63 5.45 0.67 1.99
N GLY A 64 5.95 -0.32 1.24
CA GLY A 64 5.13 -1.41 0.71
C GLY A 64 4.54 -2.29 1.82
N THR A 65 5.37 -2.63 2.81
CA THR A 65 4.97 -3.42 3.99
C THR A 65 3.96 -2.67 4.86
N HIS A 66 4.18 -1.38 5.06
CA HIS A 66 3.27 -0.51 5.82
C HIS A 66 1.89 -0.41 5.15
N THR A 67 1.86 -0.13 3.85
CA THR A 67 0.60 -0.01 3.09
C THR A 67 -0.13 -1.34 2.98
N ALA A 68 0.56 -2.44 2.67
CA ALA A 68 -0.03 -3.78 2.59
C ALA A 68 -0.62 -4.23 3.93
N SER A 69 0.09 -4.02 5.03
CA SER A 69 -0.40 -4.38 6.38
C SER A 69 -1.57 -3.52 6.84
N THR A 70 -1.68 -2.27 6.38
CA THR A 70 -2.85 -1.45 6.73
C THR A 70 -4.07 -1.83 5.88
N ALA A 71 -3.89 -2.17 4.60
CA ALA A 71 -5.01 -2.61 3.77
C ALA A 71 -5.55 -3.98 4.24
N ALA A 72 -4.65 -4.95 4.39
CA ALA A 72 -5.03 -6.33 4.65
C ALA A 72 -4.09 -7.05 5.63
N GLY A 73 -3.41 -6.38 6.56
CA GLY A 73 -2.66 -7.08 7.61
C GLY A 73 -3.55 -7.95 8.50
N ASN A 74 -3.05 -9.11 8.90
CA ASN A 74 -3.69 -9.96 9.90
C ASN A 74 -3.71 -9.28 11.28
N VAL A 75 -4.47 -9.84 12.22
CA VAL A 75 -4.59 -9.33 13.58
C VAL A 75 -3.30 -9.64 14.36
N VAL A 76 -2.61 -8.59 14.82
CA VAL A 76 -1.37 -8.68 15.59
C VAL A 76 -1.55 -7.99 16.94
N SER A 77 -1.60 -8.78 18.01
CA SER A 77 -1.70 -8.29 19.39
C SER A 77 -0.37 -7.73 19.89
N GLY A 78 -0.41 -6.67 20.72
CA GLY A 78 0.78 -6.11 21.35
C GLY A 78 1.66 -5.31 20.39
N ALA A 79 1.13 -4.91 19.23
CA ALA A 79 1.83 -4.06 18.30
C ALA A 79 2.06 -2.66 18.92
N SER A 80 3.27 -2.14 18.76
CA SER A 80 3.63 -0.78 19.19
C SER A 80 4.83 -0.28 18.38
N TYR A 81 5.05 1.04 18.37
CA TYR A 81 6.28 1.65 17.90
C TYR A 81 7.08 2.13 19.11
N TYR A 82 8.04 1.33 19.57
CA TYR A 82 8.80 1.60 20.81
C TYR A 82 7.89 1.90 22.03
N GLY A 83 6.76 1.18 22.16
CA GLY A 83 5.77 1.40 23.22
C GLY A 83 4.72 2.48 22.92
N LEU A 84 4.87 3.24 21.83
CA LEU A 84 3.83 4.15 21.34
C LEU A 84 2.74 3.38 20.61
N ALA A 85 1.51 3.87 20.71
CA ALA A 85 0.34 3.31 20.03
C ALA A 85 0.08 1.82 20.33
N THR A 86 0.46 1.36 21.53
CA THR A 86 0.27 -0.03 21.97
C THR A 86 -1.18 -0.48 21.80
N GLY A 87 -1.36 -1.59 21.13
CA GLY A 87 -2.68 -2.17 20.91
C GLY A 87 -2.64 -3.39 20.01
N THR A 88 -3.77 -3.64 19.34
CA THR A 88 -3.88 -4.67 18.32
C THR A 88 -3.86 -4.01 16.95
N ALA A 89 -2.82 -4.29 16.16
CA ALA A 89 -2.77 -3.87 14.76
C ALA A 89 -3.61 -4.84 13.92
N LYS A 90 -4.38 -4.30 12.98
CA LYS A 90 -5.07 -5.09 11.96
C LYS A 90 -5.24 -4.25 10.71
N GLY A 91 -5.12 -4.89 9.56
CA GLY A 91 -5.58 -4.29 8.32
C GLY A 91 -7.09 -4.14 8.36
N GLY A 92 -7.63 -3.35 7.46
CA GLY A 92 -9.07 -3.21 7.44
C GLY A 92 -9.81 -4.34 6.71
N SER A 93 -9.08 -5.17 5.95
CA SER A 93 -9.56 -6.47 5.47
C SER A 93 -8.61 -7.62 5.85
N PRO A 94 -8.57 -8.05 7.13
CA PRO A 94 -7.59 -9.05 7.61
C PRO A 94 -7.66 -10.40 6.90
N GLU A 95 -8.83 -10.79 6.38
CA GLU A 95 -9.04 -12.07 5.70
C GLU A 95 -8.71 -12.02 4.19
N SER A 96 -8.47 -10.84 3.63
CA SER A 96 -8.13 -10.68 2.21
C SER A 96 -6.75 -11.26 1.91
N ARG A 97 -6.56 -11.76 0.69
CA ARG A 97 -5.26 -12.22 0.19
C ARG A 97 -4.46 -11.05 -0.38
N LEU A 98 -3.14 -11.14 -0.35
CA LEU A 98 -2.23 -10.12 -0.86
C LEU A 98 -1.49 -10.65 -2.10
N ALA A 99 -1.49 -9.84 -3.15
CA ALA A 99 -0.62 -10.00 -4.31
C ALA A 99 0.26 -8.75 -4.42
N ILE A 100 1.58 -8.95 -4.42
CA ILE A 100 2.55 -7.87 -4.28
C ILE A 100 3.24 -7.61 -5.62
N TYR A 101 3.12 -6.38 -6.10
CA TYR A 101 3.74 -5.93 -7.35
C TYR A 101 4.73 -4.81 -7.03
N LYS A 102 6.02 -5.15 -6.91
CA LYS A 102 7.06 -4.16 -6.59
C LYS A 102 7.50 -3.43 -7.86
N VAL A 103 6.99 -2.22 -8.03
CA VAL A 103 7.29 -1.33 -9.17
C VAL A 103 8.24 -0.18 -8.83
N CYS A 104 8.47 0.05 -7.53
CA CYS A 104 9.29 1.15 -7.02
C CYS A 104 10.60 0.64 -6.38
N THR A 105 11.69 1.35 -6.67
CA THR A 105 12.97 1.33 -5.95
C THR A 105 13.31 2.74 -5.49
N ASP A 106 14.37 3.36 -6.02
CA ASP A 106 14.69 4.79 -5.83
C ASP A 106 13.67 5.71 -6.52
N GLY A 107 12.78 5.12 -7.32
CA GLY A 107 11.61 5.74 -7.93
C GLY A 107 10.74 4.66 -8.58
N CYS A 108 9.60 5.07 -9.13
CA CYS A 108 8.68 4.16 -9.81
C CYS A 108 8.68 4.49 -11.31
N SER A 109 9.25 3.61 -12.13
CA SER A 109 9.26 3.80 -13.59
C SER A 109 7.85 3.59 -14.15
N GLY A 110 7.45 4.42 -15.12
CA GLY A 110 6.16 4.24 -15.80
C GLY A 110 6.05 2.87 -16.49
N ALA A 111 7.16 2.34 -17.00
CA ALA A 111 7.18 1.02 -17.62
C ALA A 111 6.94 -0.12 -16.61
N THR A 112 7.52 -0.03 -15.40
CA THR A 112 7.29 -1.04 -14.36
C THR A 112 5.88 -0.95 -13.79
N ILE A 113 5.32 0.25 -13.68
CA ILE A 113 3.92 0.47 -13.29
C ILE A 113 2.97 -0.19 -14.29
N LEU A 114 3.13 0.08 -15.59
CA LEU A 114 2.26 -0.51 -16.62
C LEU A 114 2.38 -2.03 -16.69
N ALA A 115 3.59 -2.57 -16.59
CA ALA A 115 3.81 -4.02 -16.54
C ALA A 115 3.13 -4.68 -15.33
N ALA A 116 3.14 -4.01 -14.17
CA ALA A 116 2.44 -4.49 -12.99
C ALA A 116 0.91 -4.43 -13.12
N PHE A 117 0.36 -3.40 -13.77
CA PHE A 117 -1.08 -3.37 -14.07
C PHE A 117 -1.48 -4.54 -14.96
N ASP A 118 -0.74 -4.77 -16.05
CA ASP A 118 -1.00 -5.86 -17.00
C ASP A 118 -0.98 -7.23 -16.30
N ASP A 119 0.08 -7.50 -15.52
CA ASP A 119 0.19 -8.73 -14.73
C ASP A 119 -0.93 -8.83 -13.68
N ALA A 120 -1.26 -7.75 -12.96
CA ALA A 120 -2.27 -7.80 -11.91
C ALA A 120 -3.69 -8.08 -12.47
N ILE A 121 -4.02 -7.46 -13.59
CA ILE A 121 -5.28 -7.72 -14.31
C ILE A 121 -5.33 -9.18 -14.76
N SER A 122 -4.25 -9.67 -15.38
CA SER A 122 -4.15 -11.05 -15.87
C SER A 122 -4.18 -12.08 -14.73
N ASP A 123 -3.52 -11.78 -13.61
CA ASP A 123 -3.45 -12.61 -12.41
C ASP A 123 -4.83 -12.76 -11.72
N GLY A 124 -5.73 -11.81 -11.97
CA GLY A 124 -7.11 -11.82 -11.47
C GLY A 124 -7.27 -11.19 -10.09
N VAL A 125 -6.62 -10.04 -9.85
CA VAL A 125 -6.84 -9.27 -8.60
C VAL A 125 -8.24 -8.65 -8.58
N ASP A 126 -8.85 -8.53 -7.40
CA ASP A 126 -10.18 -7.91 -7.24
C ASP A 126 -10.11 -6.37 -7.08
N ILE A 127 -9.06 -5.88 -6.40
CA ILE A 127 -8.83 -4.46 -6.09
C ILE A 127 -7.35 -4.15 -6.18
N LEU A 128 -7.02 -2.98 -6.73
CA LEU A 128 -5.68 -2.42 -6.75
C LEU A 128 -5.55 -1.24 -5.78
N SER A 129 -4.55 -1.31 -4.91
CA SER A 129 -4.23 -0.26 -3.93
C SER A 129 -2.85 0.34 -4.23
N LEU A 130 -2.82 1.56 -4.76
CA LEU A 130 -1.61 2.22 -5.22
C LEU A 130 -1.31 3.46 -4.35
N SER A 131 -0.23 3.36 -3.57
CA SER A 131 0.30 4.51 -2.83
C SER A 131 1.51 5.07 -3.55
N LEU A 132 1.29 5.54 -4.77
CA LEU A 132 2.30 6.17 -5.64
C LEU A 132 1.63 7.24 -6.50
N GLY A 133 2.43 8.11 -7.11
CA GLY A 133 1.95 9.17 -7.98
C GLY A 133 3.08 9.79 -8.78
N GLY A 134 2.73 10.44 -9.89
CA GLY A 134 3.68 11.18 -10.72
C GLY A 134 4.17 12.49 -10.06
N PRO A 135 5.29 13.04 -10.53
CA PRO A 135 5.78 14.34 -10.07
C PRO A 135 4.77 15.45 -10.36
N GLN A 136 4.49 16.31 -9.39
CA GLN A 136 3.45 17.35 -9.47
C GLN A 136 3.67 18.36 -10.61
N ASP A 137 4.93 18.68 -10.93
CA ASP A 137 5.27 19.65 -11.98
C ASP A 137 4.90 19.15 -13.38
N LEU A 138 4.79 17.83 -13.53
CA LEU A 138 4.33 17.18 -14.73
C LEU A 138 2.86 16.80 -14.49
N LYS A 139 1.95 17.55 -15.08
CA LYS A 139 0.53 17.17 -15.19
C LYS A 139 0.29 16.57 -16.57
N PRO A 140 0.72 15.32 -16.80
CA PRO A 140 0.48 14.67 -18.07
C PRO A 140 -1.03 14.59 -18.31
N ASP A 141 -1.43 14.76 -19.57
CA ASP A 141 -2.79 14.40 -19.99
C ASP A 141 -3.05 12.92 -19.68
N LEU A 142 -4.32 12.55 -19.51
CA LEU A 142 -4.76 11.18 -19.19
C LEU A 142 -4.20 10.14 -20.17
N THR A 143 -3.96 10.53 -21.43
CA THR A 143 -3.39 9.68 -22.48
C THR A 143 -1.89 9.39 -22.33
N THR A 144 -1.20 10.11 -21.45
CA THR A 144 0.25 9.97 -21.18
C THR A 144 0.54 9.66 -19.71
N ASN A 145 -0.47 9.76 -18.85
CA ASN A 145 -0.38 9.38 -17.45
C ASN A 145 -0.45 7.86 -17.29
N VAL A 146 0.68 7.24 -16.99
CA VAL A 146 0.81 5.77 -16.86
C VAL A 146 -0.11 5.16 -15.79
N VAL A 147 -0.38 5.88 -14.69
CA VAL A 147 -1.32 5.40 -13.65
C VAL A 147 -2.74 5.49 -14.17
N ALA A 148 -3.10 6.58 -14.87
CA ALA A 148 -4.43 6.72 -15.46
C ALA A 148 -4.70 5.64 -16.52
N ILE A 149 -3.73 5.36 -17.42
CA ILE A 149 -3.83 4.34 -18.46
C ILE A 149 -3.99 2.94 -17.85
N GLY A 150 -3.10 2.56 -16.93
CA GLY A 150 -3.18 1.26 -16.25
C GLY A 150 -4.47 1.10 -15.47
N ALA A 151 -4.91 2.17 -14.79
CA ALA A 151 -6.16 2.14 -14.04
C ALA A 151 -7.40 2.05 -14.95
N PHE A 152 -7.36 2.66 -16.12
CA PHE A 152 -8.46 2.59 -17.09
C PHE A 152 -8.69 1.13 -17.51
N HIS A 153 -7.63 0.42 -17.90
CA HIS A 153 -7.72 -1.00 -18.24
C HIS A 153 -8.15 -1.87 -17.06
N ALA A 154 -7.67 -1.60 -15.85
CA ALA A 154 -8.14 -2.34 -14.67
C ALA A 154 -9.66 -2.17 -14.46
N VAL A 155 -10.17 -0.95 -14.59
CA VAL A 155 -11.60 -0.65 -14.44
C VAL A 155 -12.45 -1.25 -15.56
N GLU A 156 -11.95 -1.30 -16.81
CA GLU A 156 -12.59 -2.03 -17.92
C GLU A 156 -12.75 -3.52 -17.61
N HIS A 157 -11.85 -4.08 -16.81
CA HIS A 157 -11.90 -5.46 -16.31
C HIS A 157 -12.65 -5.61 -14.98
N GLY A 158 -13.33 -4.56 -14.50
CA GLY A 158 -14.12 -4.58 -13.26
C GLY A 158 -13.31 -4.49 -11.98
N ILE A 159 -12.02 -4.11 -12.06
CA ILE A 159 -11.11 -4.00 -10.92
C ILE A 159 -11.09 -2.56 -10.42
N LEU A 160 -11.50 -2.34 -9.16
CA LEU A 160 -11.41 -1.02 -8.55
C LEU A 160 -9.96 -0.63 -8.32
N VAL A 161 -9.59 0.59 -8.73
CA VAL A 161 -8.27 1.17 -8.49
C VAL A 161 -8.38 2.30 -7.48
N VAL A 162 -7.61 2.21 -6.41
CA VAL A 162 -7.59 3.19 -5.33
C VAL A 162 -6.19 3.78 -5.21
N CYS A 163 -6.10 5.10 -5.29
CA CYS A 163 -4.82 5.82 -5.31
C CYS A 163 -4.76 6.92 -4.25
N ALA A 164 -3.54 7.24 -3.81
CA ALA A 164 -3.28 8.40 -2.95
C ALA A 164 -3.50 9.72 -3.72
N ALA A 165 -4.01 10.76 -3.07
CA ALA A 165 -4.13 12.09 -3.67
C ALA A 165 -2.77 12.79 -3.87
N GLY A 166 -1.72 12.36 -3.18
CA GLY A 166 -0.41 13.01 -3.13
C GLY A 166 -0.21 13.85 -1.88
N ASN A 167 1.06 14.21 -1.59
CA ASN A 167 1.47 14.88 -0.34
C ASN A 167 1.87 16.35 -0.54
N ASN A 168 1.62 16.90 -1.73
CA ASN A 168 2.08 18.24 -2.12
C ASN A 168 1.07 19.36 -1.79
N GLY A 169 0.08 19.06 -0.96
CA GLY A 169 -0.82 20.08 -0.42
C GLY A 169 -0.06 21.13 0.42
N PRO A 170 -0.72 22.23 0.82
CA PRO A 170 -2.16 22.49 0.70
C PRO A 170 -2.55 23.35 -0.51
N TRP A 171 -1.66 23.53 -1.50
CA TRP A 171 -1.88 24.42 -2.63
C TRP A 171 -3.01 23.93 -3.55
N PRO A 172 -3.84 24.82 -4.14
CA PRO A 172 -4.81 24.43 -5.15
C PRO A 172 -4.17 23.66 -6.31
N HIS A 173 -4.90 22.70 -6.86
CA HIS A 173 -4.45 21.84 -7.97
C HIS A 173 -3.18 21.00 -7.66
N SER A 174 -2.98 20.57 -6.42
CA SER A 174 -1.86 19.71 -6.01
C SER A 174 -2.18 18.20 -6.00
N VAL A 175 -3.37 17.79 -6.44
CA VAL A 175 -3.76 16.36 -6.51
C VAL A 175 -3.04 15.68 -7.68
N THR A 176 -2.49 14.49 -7.44
CA THR A 176 -1.66 13.75 -8.41
C THR A 176 -2.44 12.72 -9.23
N ASN A 177 -3.35 11.98 -8.59
CA ASN A 177 -4.13 10.91 -9.23
C ASN A 177 -5.57 11.39 -9.41
N ASP A 178 -5.87 12.17 -10.43
CA ASP A 178 -7.16 12.85 -10.61
C ASP A 178 -8.03 12.27 -11.74
N ALA A 179 -7.64 11.12 -12.30
CA ALA A 179 -8.42 10.45 -13.33
C ALA A 179 -9.80 10.02 -12.79
N PRO A 180 -10.92 10.27 -13.52
CA PRO A 180 -12.28 10.05 -13.00
C PRO A 180 -12.62 8.60 -12.61
N TRP A 181 -11.91 7.62 -13.16
CA TRP A 181 -12.10 6.20 -12.88
C TRP A 181 -11.27 5.69 -11.68
N ILE A 182 -10.46 6.55 -11.06
CA ILE A 182 -9.67 6.23 -9.88
C ILE A 182 -10.40 6.72 -8.63
N LEU A 183 -10.46 5.88 -7.59
CA LEU A 183 -10.84 6.32 -6.26
C LEU A 183 -9.64 7.00 -5.60
N THR A 184 -9.65 8.34 -5.57
CA THR A 184 -8.54 9.14 -5.05
C THR A 184 -8.75 9.51 -3.59
N VAL A 185 -7.77 9.19 -2.74
CA VAL A 185 -7.91 9.28 -1.29
C VAL A 185 -6.97 10.34 -0.71
N GLY A 186 -7.55 11.35 -0.03
CA GLY A 186 -6.82 12.34 0.76
C GLY A 186 -6.55 11.86 2.19
N ALA A 187 -5.55 12.46 2.85
CA ALA A 187 -5.17 12.12 4.22
C ALA A 187 -5.78 13.10 5.25
N THR A 188 -6.17 12.58 6.40
CA THR A 188 -6.67 13.37 7.54
C THR A 188 -6.00 12.97 8.85
N THR A 189 -6.28 13.67 9.94
CA THR A 189 -5.83 13.28 11.28
C THR A 189 -6.88 12.44 12.01
N ILE A 190 -6.46 11.61 12.96
CA ILE A 190 -7.35 10.95 13.92
C ILE A 190 -7.36 11.65 15.28
N ASP A 191 -8.21 11.17 16.17
CA ASP A 191 -8.34 11.64 17.55
C ASP A 191 -7.11 11.32 18.43
N ARG A 192 -6.35 10.27 18.07
CA ARG A 192 -5.11 9.90 18.76
C ARG A 192 -3.99 10.92 18.54
N ASN A 193 -3.37 11.33 19.64
CA ASN A 193 -2.18 12.18 19.66
C ASN A 193 -1.03 11.47 20.38
N PHE A 194 0.18 11.64 19.86
CA PHE A 194 1.42 11.31 20.57
C PHE A 194 1.90 12.56 21.32
N GLN A 195 2.36 12.37 22.55
CA GLN A 195 2.76 13.46 23.42
C GLN A 195 4.21 13.25 23.86
N SER A 196 4.96 14.33 23.91
CA SER A 196 6.32 14.35 24.45
C SER A 196 6.46 15.52 25.41
N ASN A 197 6.91 15.24 26.63
CA ASN A 197 7.11 16.24 27.67
C ASN A 197 8.56 16.70 27.68
N ILE A 198 8.78 18.00 27.47
CA ILE A 198 10.09 18.63 27.58
C ILE A 198 10.19 19.28 28.96
N VAL A 199 11.07 18.76 29.81
CA VAL A 199 11.35 19.34 31.13
C VAL A 199 12.49 20.35 30.99
N LEU A 200 12.19 21.62 31.27
CA LEU A 200 13.16 22.72 31.24
C LEU A 200 13.99 22.76 32.53
N GLY A 201 15.15 23.42 32.50
CA GLY A 201 16.06 23.52 33.66
C GLY A 201 15.48 24.24 34.90
N ASN A 202 14.31 24.88 34.78
CA ASN A 202 13.54 25.46 35.89
C ASN A 202 12.35 24.59 36.32
N ASN A 203 12.35 23.30 35.97
CA ASN A 203 11.28 22.32 36.23
C ASN A 203 9.93 22.64 35.57
N LYS A 204 9.86 23.62 34.65
CA LYS A 204 8.67 23.81 33.82
C LYS A 204 8.59 22.69 32.79
N VAL A 205 7.38 22.15 32.60
CA VAL A 205 7.10 21.12 31.59
C VAL A 205 6.40 21.77 30.42
N VAL A 206 6.95 21.56 29.21
CA VAL A 206 6.30 21.93 27.94
C VAL A 206 5.82 20.64 27.28
N GLU A 207 4.51 20.50 27.12
CA GLU A 207 3.90 19.36 26.43
C GLU A 207 3.85 19.64 24.92
N VAL A 208 4.51 18.79 24.13
CA VAL A 208 4.47 18.82 22.67
C VAL A 208 3.53 17.72 22.19
N ARG A 209 2.52 18.08 21.39
CA ARG A 209 1.56 17.14 20.81
C ARG A 209 1.82 16.95 19.32
N PHE A 210 1.90 15.70 18.90
CA PHE A 210 1.94 15.27 17.50
C PHE A 210 0.64 14.54 17.19
N ARG A 211 -0.13 15.02 16.22
CA ARG A 211 -1.35 14.32 15.80
C ARG A 211 -0.99 13.09 14.98
N ALA A 212 -1.63 11.96 15.25
CA ALA A 212 -1.51 10.81 14.37
C ALA A 212 -2.28 11.09 13.06
N HIS A 213 -1.61 10.89 11.93
CA HIS A 213 -2.25 10.89 10.62
C HIS A 213 -2.83 9.51 10.33
N SER A 214 -4.00 9.48 9.71
CA SER A 214 -4.58 8.25 9.18
C SER A 214 -5.40 8.54 7.94
N THR A 215 -5.28 7.66 6.97
CA THR A 215 -6.14 7.62 5.80
C THR A 215 -7.29 6.69 6.11
N LEU A 216 -8.38 7.22 6.66
CA LEU A 216 -9.58 6.47 6.99
C LEU A 216 -10.60 6.60 5.86
N PHE A 217 -10.63 5.61 4.97
CA PHE A 217 -11.71 5.45 4.00
C PHE A 217 -12.43 4.13 4.23
N LYS A 218 -13.74 4.20 4.54
CA LYS A 218 -14.63 3.03 4.63
C LYS A 218 -15.44 2.97 3.34
N ILE A 219 -15.09 2.05 2.44
CA ILE A 219 -15.92 1.75 1.27
C ILE A 219 -16.95 0.70 1.69
N TYR A 220 -18.22 1.06 1.69
CA TYR A 220 -19.33 0.12 1.81
C TYR A 220 -19.75 -0.30 0.40
N MET A 221 -19.22 -1.41 -0.12
CA MET A 221 -19.81 -2.04 -1.30
C MET A 221 -20.94 -2.96 -0.83
N THR A 222 -22.16 -2.64 -1.24
CA THR A 222 -23.28 -3.56 -1.14
C THR A 222 -23.17 -4.58 -2.27
N TYR A 223 -23.63 -5.82 -2.01
CA TYR A 223 -23.46 -7.05 -2.78
C TYR A 223 -22.18 -7.84 -2.45
N THR A 224 -22.37 -8.82 -1.54
CA THR A 224 -21.49 -9.99 -1.29
C THR A 224 -19.98 -9.73 -1.20
N THR A 225 -19.55 -9.41 0.03
CA THR A 225 -18.21 -9.66 0.60
C THR A 225 -16.99 -9.08 -0.12
N LEU A 226 -16.69 -7.80 0.15
CA LEU A 226 -15.33 -7.37 0.50
C LEU A 226 -15.39 -6.02 1.26
N PHE A 227 -14.84 -5.97 2.47
CA PHE A 227 -14.50 -4.69 3.10
C PHE A 227 -13.16 -4.24 2.52
N ALA A 228 -13.13 -3.19 1.71
CA ALA A 228 -11.90 -2.57 1.28
C ALA A 228 -11.60 -1.39 2.20
N TYR A 229 -10.64 -1.58 3.12
CA TYR A 229 -9.95 -0.44 3.71
C TYR A 229 -8.73 -0.20 2.86
N VAL A 230 -8.72 0.94 2.19
CA VAL A 230 -7.55 1.36 1.45
C VAL A 230 -6.80 2.36 2.30
N SER A 231 -5.57 1.98 2.63
CA SER A 231 -4.64 2.84 3.31
C SER A 231 -3.54 3.23 2.35
N CYS A 232 -3.68 4.43 1.81
CA CYS A 232 -2.54 5.24 1.43
C CYS A 232 -1.99 5.90 2.69
N ILE A 233 -1.33 5.13 3.57
CA ILE A 233 -0.58 5.72 4.67
C ILE A 233 0.85 5.89 4.22
N ASN A 234 1.28 7.15 4.22
CA ASN A 234 2.65 7.59 4.10
C ASN A 234 3.52 6.88 5.14
N ALA A 235 4.46 6.06 4.69
CA ALA A 235 5.74 5.96 5.37
C ALA A 235 6.61 7.10 4.83
N TRP A 236 7.25 7.82 5.75
CA TRP A 236 7.99 9.06 5.52
C TRP A 236 9.30 8.85 4.77
#